data_AF-Q2MLT6-F1
#
_entry.id   AF-Q2MLT6-F1
#
_cell.length_a   1.000
_cell.length_b   1.000
_cell.length_c   1.000
_cell.angle_alpha   90.00
_cell.angle_beta   90.00
_cell.angle_gamma   90.00
#
_symmetry.space_group_name_H-M   'P 1'
#
loop_
_entity.id
_entity.type
_entity.pdbx_description
1 polymer ?
#
loop_
_entity_poly.entity_id
_entity_poly.type
_entity_poly.pdbx_seq_one_letter_code
_entity_poly.pdbx_strand_id
1 'polypeptide(L)'
;MAFFRDLGDALYRGLTGGRSPASEGRTTQERAERLIKKHGSIKAAAADTGVSPETMRRWARGEQEAKNTARSNNADKLAAAERRARMTKAGTKRVRNSTGKEKGSGEGLRIRATVQVSGDRRERTIKPGEALPADAMESVITRFETEGPEAAALELQDLLDFYYFKGGRGHVEEITDIGY
;
A
#
# COMPACT_ATOMS: atom_id res chain seq x y z
N MET A 1 -16.57 -4.91 -5.54
CA MET A 1 -15.23 -5.50 -5.28
C MET A 1 -14.16 -5.11 -6.30
N ALA A 2 -14.49 -4.69 -7.53
CA ALA A 2 -13.48 -4.24 -8.51
C ALA A 2 -12.73 -2.96 -8.06
N PHE A 3 -13.46 -1.99 -7.50
CA PHE A 3 -12.92 -0.71 -6.98
C PHE A 3 -11.67 -0.86 -6.09
N PHE A 4 -11.74 -1.66 -5.02
CA PHE A 4 -10.63 -1.82 -4.06
C PHE A 4 -9.41 -2.50 -4.67
N ARG A 5 -9.65 -3.42 -5.62
CA ARG A 5 -8.58 -4.11 -6.34
C ARG A 5 -7.82 -3.14 -7.22
N ASP A 6 -8.52 -2.32 -8.02
CA ASP A 6 -7.88 -1.40 -8.96
C ASP A 6 -7.13 -0.27 -8.22
N LEU A 7 -7.70 0.24 -7.12
CA LEU A 7 -7.04 1.21 -6.25
C LEU A 7 -5.80 0.62 -5.55
N GLY A 8 -5.95 -0.57 -4.98
CA GLY A 8 -4.85 -1.29 -4.34
C GLY A 8 -3.71 -1.59 -5.31
N ASP A 9 -4.05 -2.00 -6.53
CA ASP A 9 -3.08 -2.29 -7.60
C ASP A 9 -2.32 -1.04 -8.04
N ALA A 10 -2.99 0.09 -8.16
CA ALA A 10 -2.36 1.35 -8.54
C ALA A 10 -1.50 1.94 -7.40
N LEU A 11 -1.92 1.81 -6.15
CA LEU A 11 -1.10 2.14 -4.99
C LEU A 11 0.15 1.25 -4.94
N TYR A 12 -0.02 -0.06 -5.16
CA TYR A 12 1.09 -1.00 -5.24
C TYR A 12 2.09 -0.59 -6.33
N ARG A 13 1.61 -0.32 -7.55
CA ARG A 13 2.47 0.15 -8.66
C ARG A 13 3.15 1.47 -8.33
N GLY A 14 2.44 2.42 -7.73
CA GLY A 14 2.99 3.71 -7.31
C GLY A 14 4.14 3.57 -6.31
N LEU A 15 3.92 2.78 -5.26
CA LEU A 15 4.89 2.58 -4.17
C LEU A 15 6.10 1.73 -4.61
N THR A 16 5.88 0.72 -5.45
CA THR A 16 6.92 -0.23 -5.87
C THR A 16 7.64 0.14 -7.16
N GLY A 17 7.30 1.28 -7.79
CA GLY A 17 7.92 1.76 -9.02
C GLY A 17 7.47 1.00 -10.28
N GLY A 18 6.19 0.65 -10.36
CA GLY A 18 5.55 0.04 -11.53
C GLY A 18 5.48 -1.49 -11.53
N ARG A 19 5.78 -2.16 -10.40
CA ARG A 19 5.70 -3.63 -10.33
C ARG A 19 4.25 -4.12 -10.25
N SER A 20 4.01 -5.33 -10.75
CA SER A 20 2.69 -5.97 -10.69
C SER A 20 2.37 -6.53 -9.28
N PRO A 21 1.15 -6.32 -8.76
CA PRO A 21 0.64 -6.87 -7.49
C PRO A 21 0.58 -8.40 -7.45
N ALA A 22 0.40 -9.05 -8.61
CA ALA A 22 0.46 -10.52 -8.75
C ALA A 22 1.78 -11.12 -8.21
N SER A 23 2.79 -10.28 -8.05
CA SER A 23 4.05 -10.64 -7.42
C SER A 23 4.00 -10.69 -5.89
N GLU A 24 2.86 -10.63 -5.19
CA GLU A 24 2.75 -10.90 -3.74
C GLU A 24 2.50 -12.38 -3.39
N GLY A 25 1.86 -13.15 -4.27
CA GLY A 25 1.44 -14.54 -4.02
C GLY A 25 2.61 -15.54 -4.04
N ARG A 26 3.53 -15.43 -3.07
CA ARG A 26 4.72 -16.28 -2.95
C ARG A 26 4.73 -17.09 -1.67
N THR A 27 5.43 -18.22 -1.72
CA THR A 27 5.61 -19.10 -0.56
C THR A 27 6.46 -18.41 0.51
N THR A 28 6.39 -18.89 1.76
CA THR A 28 7.26 -18.41 2.86
C THR A 28 8.73 -18.42 2.44
N GLN A 29 9.16 -19.50 1.79
CA GLN A 29 10.54 -19.68 1.36
C GLN A 29 10.98 -18.59 0.39
N GLU A 30 10.21 -18.40 -0.69
CA GLU A 30 10.55 -17.41 -1.72
C GLU A 30 10.59 -15.98 -1.16
N ARG A 31 9.69 -15.66 -0.21
CA ARG A 31 9.69 -14.36 0.48
C ARG A 31 10.95 -14.17 1.31
N ALA A 32 11.33 -15.17 2.10
CA ALA A 32 12.53 -15.15 2.93
C ALA A 32 13.80 -15.01 2.09
N GLU A 33 13.96 -15.82 1.02
CA GLU A 33 15.10 -15.74 0.10
C GLU A 33 15.23 -14.35 -0.55
N ARG A 34 14.12 -13.76 -0.99
CA ARG A 34 14.12 -12.41 -1.57
C ARG A 34 14.52 -11.34 -0.56
N LEU A 35 14.01 -11.42 0.67
CA LEU A 35 14.39 -10.49 1.73
C LEU A 35 15.88 -10.59 2.03
N ILE A 36 16.42 -11.82 2.14
CA ILE A 36 17.85 -12.05 2.32
C ILE A 36 18.65 -11.44 1.16
N LYS A 37 18.23 -11.67 -0.09
CA LYS A 37 18.88 -11.10 -1.28
C LYS A 37 18.84 -9.56 -1.27
N LYS A 38 17.73 -8.97 -0.86
CA LYS A 38 17.54 -7.51 -0.83
C LYS A 38 18.41 -6.85 0.25
N HIS A 39 18.50 -7.47 1.43
CA HIS A 39 19.25 -6.95 2.58
C HIS A 39 20.71 -7.41 2.61
N GLY A 40 21.10 -8.36 1.76
CA GLY A 40 22.45 -8.89 1.64
C GLY A 40 22.85 -9.91 2.72
N SER A 41 22.03 -10.12 3.76
CA SER A 41 22.31 -11.11 4.80
C SER A 41 21.06 -11.60 5.53
N ILE A 42 21.13 -12.83 6.07
CA ILE A 42 20.09 -13.42 6.93
C ILE A 42 19.85 -12.56 8.17
N LYS A 43 20.92 -12.04 8.78
CA LYS A 43 20.82 -11.22 10.00
C LYS A 43 20.03 -9.94 9.77
N ALA A 44 20.31 -9.23 8.67
CA ALA A 44 19.61 -7.99 8.34
C ALA A 44 18.13 -8.26 7.98
N ALA A 45 17.85 -9.29 7.18
CA ALA A 45 16.47 -9.69 6.86
C ALA A 45 15.66 -10.10 8.10
N ALA A 46 16.28 -10.85 9.02
CA ALA A 46 15.66 -11.27 10.27
C ALA A 46 15.36 -10.07 11.18
N ALA A 47 16.28 -9.11 11.28
CA ALA A 47 16.08 -7.88 12.03
C ALA A 47 14.93 -7.04 11.46
N ASP A 48 14.87 -6.87 10.14
CA ASP A 48 13.79 -6.15 9.45
C ASP A 48 12.41 -6.80 9.65
N THR A 49 12.38 -8.15 9.72
CA THR A 49 11.15 -8.92 9.95
C THR A 49 10.79 -9.03 11.44
N GLY A 50 11.73 -8.71 12.35
CA GLY A 50 11.54 -8.87 13.80
C GLY A 50 11.48 -10.32 14.27
N VAL A 51 12.30 -11.20 13.67
CA VAL A 51 12.45 -12.62 14.03
C VAL A 51 13.91 -12.99 14.27
N SER A 52 14.16 -14.19 14.80
CA SER A 52 15.53 -14.68 14.99
C SER A 52 16.19 -15.01 13.63
N PRO A 53 17.53 -14.87 13.50
CA PRO A 53 18.25 -15.29 12.30
C PRO A 53 18.06 -16.77 11.94
N GLU A 54 17.89 -17.63 12.97
CA GLU A 54 17.65 -19.05 12.78
C GLU A 54 16.26 -19.31 12.19
N THR A 55 15.23 -18.61 12.69
CA THR A 55 13.87 -18.66 12.11
C THR A 55 13.89 -18.25 10.63
N MET A 56 14.56 -17.14 10.32
CA MET A 56 14.69 -16.67 8.93
C MET A 56 15.42 -17.68 8.03
N ARG A 57 16.45 -18.35 8.56
CA ARG A 57 17.17 -19.41 7.85
C ARG A 57 16.27 -20.61 7.54
N ARG A 58 15.49 -21.09 8.52
CA ARG A 58 14.55 -22.21 8.33
C ARG A 58 13.48 -21.89 7.30
N TRP A 59 12.95 -20.67 7.32
CA TRP A 59 12.02 -20.17 6.31
C TRP A 59 12.67 -20.18 4.92
N ALA A 60 13.86 -19.62 4.77
CA ALA A 60 14.57 -19.57 3.50
C ALA A 60 14.98 -20.94 2.94
N ARG A 61 15.02 -21.99 3.78
CA ARG A 61 15.27 -23.37 3.34
C ARG A 61 14.01 -24.18 3.08
N GLY A 62 12.83 -23.61 3.34
CA GLY A 62 11.56 -24.35 3.28
C GLY A 62 11.38 -25.37 4.42
N GLU A 63 12.25 -25.37 5.44
CA GLU A 63 12.16 -26.27 6.60
C GLU A 63 10.98 -25.91 7.51
N GLN A 64 10.53 -24.65 7.46
CA GLN A 64 9.43 -24.15 8.27
C GLN A 64 8.65 -23.08 7.50
N GLU A 65 7.31 -23.10 7.61
CA GLU A 65 6.47 -22.02 7.13
C GLU A 65 6.27 -20.92 8.18
N ALA A 66 6.10 -19.69 7.72
CA ALA A 66 5.67 -18.59 8.58
C ALA A 66 4.16 -18.76 8.82
N LYS A 67 3.78 -18.91 10.10
CA LYS A 67 2.38 -19.12 10.51
C LYS A 67 1.99 -18.08 11.54
N ASN A 68 0.73 -17.65 11.48
CA ASN A 68 0.13 -16.85 12.53
C ASN A 68 -0.40 -17.80 13.61
N THR A 69 -0.13 -17.48 14.86
CA THR A 69 -0.58 -18.20 16.05
C THR A 69 -1.10 -17.19 17.07
N ALA A 70 -1.77 -17.65 18.13
CA ALA A 70 -2.21 -16.78 19.22
C ALA A 70 -1.07 -15.96 19.87
N ARG A 71 0.19 -16.36 19.69
CA ARG A 71 1.37 -15.70 20.30
C ARG A 71 2.26 -14.98 19.28
N SER A 72 2.04 -15.15 17.97
CA SER A 72 2.94 -14.62 16.95
C SER A 72 2.27 -14.43 15.60
N ASN A 73 2.45 -13.28 14.98
CA ASN A 73 1.94 -12.98 13.63
C ASN A 73 3.06 -13.07 12.58
N ASN A 74 3.75 -14.21 12.54
CA ASN A 74 4.98 -14.35 11.75
C ASN A 74 4.73 -14.27 10.23
N ALA A 75 3.57 -14.77 9.76
CA ALA A 75 3.22 -14.67 8.34
C ALA A 75 3.02 -13.20 7.93
N ASP A 76 2.33 -12.43 8.78
CA ASP A 76 2.07 -11.01 8.54
C ASP A 76 3.35 -10.18 8.62
N LYS A 77 4.20 -10.44 9.61
CA LYS A 77 5.51 -9.80 9.74
C LYS A 77 6.37 -10.02 8.49
N LEU A 78 6.41 -11.25 7.98
CA LEU A 78 7.18 -11.60 6.78
C LEU A 78 6.60 -10.90 5.55
N ALA A 79 5.27 -10.89 5.39
CA ALA A 79 4.60 -10.18 4.30
C ALA A 79 4.90 -8.67 4.36
N ALA A 80 4.79 -8.06 5.54
CA ALA A 80 5.03 -6.64 5.73
C ALA A 80 6.48 -6.24 5.47
N ALA A 81 7.44 -7.03 5.94
CA ALA A 81 8.86 -6.83 5.62
C ALA A 81 9.11 -6.93 4.11
N GLU A 82 8.51 -7.91 3.42
CA GLU A 82 8.64 -8.04 1.97
C GLU A 82 8.06 -6.84 1.22
N ARG A 83 6.89 -6.33 1.64
CA ARG A 83 6.29 -5.12 1.04
C ARG A 83 7.19 -3.90 1.23
N ARG A 84 7.65 -3.63 2.45
CA ARG A 84 8.61 -2.56 2.74
C ARG A 84 9.87 -2.65 1.88
N ALA A 85 10.42 -3.85 1.74
CA ALA A 85 11.60 -4.12 0.92
C ALA A 85 11.39 -3.85 -0.58
N ARG A 86 10.16 -3.92 -1.08
CA ARG A 86 9.80 -3.64 -2.48
C ARG A 86 9.58 -2.17 -2.76
N MET A 87 9.10 -1.43 -1.77
CA MET A 87 8.84 -0.01 -1.90
C MET A 87 10.12 0.72 -2.30
N THR A 88 9.97 1.67 -3.21
CA THR A 88 11.09 2.47 -3.69
C THR A 88 11.07 3.82 -3.00
N LYS A 89 12.24 4.37 -2.65
CA LYS A 89 12.32 5.72 -2.06
C LYS A 89 11.58 6.75 -2.92
N ALA A 90 11.69 6.64 -4.24
CA ALA A 90 10.98 7.52 -5.19
C ALA A 90 9.46 7.32 -5.16
N GLY A 91 8.98 6.07 -5.16
CA GLY A 91 7.55 5.74 -5.07
C GLY A 91 6.93 6.20 -3.76
N THR A 92 7.56 5.87 -2.64
CA THR A 92 7.13 6.32 -1.30
C THR A 92 7.10 7.85 -1.22
N LYS A 93 8.15 8.53 -1.67
CA LYS A 93 8.19 10.01 -1.70
C LYS A 93 7.08 10.58 -2.58
N ARG A 94 6.79 9.97 -3.73
CA ARG A 94 5.72 10.43 -4.64
C ARG A 94 4.34 10.30 -4.01
N VAL A 95 4.04 9.14 -3.41
CA VAL A 95 2.76 8.90 -2.73
C VAL A 95 2.62 9.81 -1.52
N ARG A 96 3.65 9.93 -0.69
CA ARG A 96 3.71 10.84 0.46
C ARG A 96 3.46 12.30 0.06
N ASN A 97 4.12 12.75 -1.01
CA ASN A 97 3.99 14.11 -1.50
C ASN A 97 2.71 14.33 -2.33
N SER A 98 1.79 13.36 -2.35
CA SER A 98 0.50 13.52 -3.02
C SER A 98 -0.50 14.30 -2.17
N THR A 99 -0.11 14.80 -0.99
CA THR A 99 -0.93 15.61 -0.08
C THR A 99 -0.23 16.89 0.34
N GLY A 100 -1.00 17.89 0.81
CA GLY A 100 -0.45 19.15 1.33
C GLY A 100 0.23 20.06 0.31
N LYS A 101 -0.06 19.89 -0.99
CA LYS A 101 0.46 20.75 -2.05
C LYS A 101 -0.53 21.87 -2.39
N GLU A 102 0.00 23.03 -2.76
CA GLU A 102 -0.82 24.13 -3.27
C GLU A 102 -1.60 23.71 -4.52
N LYS A 103 -2.81 24.27 -4.63
CA LYS A 103 -3.74 24.03 -5.72
C LYS A 103 -3.05 24.33 -7.06
N GLY A 104 -2.92 23.31 -7.92
CA GLY A 104 -2.32 23.47 -9.26
C GLY A 104 -0.91 22.91 -9.45
N SER A 105 -0.26 22.35 -8.42
CA SER A 105 1.10 21.80 -8.55
C SER A 105 1.25 20.65 -9.54
N GLY A 106 0.15 20.03 -10.00
CA GLY A 106 0.11 18.96 -11.01
C GLY A 106 0.76 17.64 -10.59
N GLU A 107 1.72 17.65 -9.68
CA GLU A 107 2.52 16.51 -9.26
C GLU A 107 1.88 15.77 -8.07
N GLY A 108 1.50 14.50 -8.26
CA GLY A 108 0.95 13.66 -7.21
C GLY A 108 -0.12 12.70 -7.72
N LEU A 109 -0.56 11.80 -6.85
CA LEU A 109 -1.64 10.85 -7.11
C LEU A 109 -2.88 11.57 -7.69
N ARG A 110 -3.39 11.06 -8.80
CA ARG A 110 -4.63 11.50 -9.43
C ARG A 110 -5.55 10.30 -9.57
N ILE A 111 -6.78 10.43 -9.11
CA ILE A 111 -7.77 9.36 -9.16
C ILE A 111 -8.91 9.86 -10.03
N ARG A 112 -9.03 9.35 -11.25
CA ARG A 112 -10.22 9.56 -12.07
C ARG A 112 -11.26 8.56 -11.62
N ALA A 113 -12.41 9.06 -11.19
CA ALA A 113 -13.44 8.24 -10.63
C ALA A 113 -14.84 8.79 -10.91
N THR A 114 -15.80 7.89 -10.98
CA THR A 114 -17.21 8.23 -10.88
C THR A 114 -17.56 8.50 -9.42
N VAL A 115 -18.10 9.69 -9.18
CA VAL A 115 -18.46 10.19 -7.87
C VAL A 115 -19.96 10.41 -7.83
N GLN A 116 -20.60 9.94 -6.75
CA GLN A 116 -21.99 10.27 -6.46
C GLN A 116 -22.05 11.34 -5.37
N VAL A 117 -22.74 12.46 -5.63
CA VAL A 117 -23.03 13.51 -4.62
C VAL A 117 -24.53 13.79 -4.63
N SER A 118 -25.22 13.49 -3.53
CA SER A 118 -26.65 13.77 -3.37
C SER A 118 -27.53 13.36 -4.57
N GLY A 119 -27.25 12.21 -5.19
CA GLY A 119 -27.99 11.65 -6.33
C GLY A 119 -27.46 12.02 -7.72
N ASP A 120 -26.50 12.94 -7.83
CA ASP A 120 -25.84 13.28 -9.09
C ASP A 120 -24.56 12.45 -9.27
N ARG A 121 -24.47 11.69 -10.37
CA ARG A 121 -23.36 10.79 -10.70
C ARG A 121 -22.53 11.43 -11.81
N ARG A 122 -21.28 11.77 -11.52
CA ARG A 122 -20.36 12.38 -12.51
C ARG A 122 -18.95 11.86 -12.37
N GLU A 123 -18.24 11.78 -13.50
CA GLU A 123 -16.80 11.59 -13.49
C GLU A 123 -16.11 12.83 -12.92
N ARG A 124 -15.17 12.60 -12.02
CA ARG A 124 -14.29 13.62 -11.45
C ARG A 124 -12.87 13.10 -11.37
N THR A 125 -11.91 14.01 -11.52
CA THR A 125 -10.53 13.73 -11.16
C THR A 125 -10.31 14.26 -9.75
N ILE A 126 -10.13 13.35 -8.81
CA ILE A 126 -9.80 13.64 -7.42
C ILE A 126 -8.28 13.77 -7.32
N LYS A 127 -7.83 14.86 -6.71
CA LYS A 127 -6.42 15.10 -6.39
C LYS A 127 -6.30 15.18 -4.86
N PRO A 128 -5.80 14.13 -4.20
CA PRO A 128 -5.60 14.13 -2.75
C PRO A 128 -4.81 15.36 -2.26
N GLY A 129 -3.91 15.88 -3.09
CA GLY A 129 -3.09 17.08 -2.86
C GLY A 129 -3.86 18.29 -2.37
N GLU A 130 -5.06 18.47 -2.90
CA GLU A 130 -5.88 19.67 -2.69
C GLU A 130 -6.91 19.49 -1.56
N ALA A 131 -7.11 18.26 -1.08
CA ALA A 131 -8.24 17.91 -0.23
C ALA A 131 -7.88 17.20 1.08
N LEU A 132 -6.77 16.47 1.11
CA LEU A 132 -6.32 15.74 2.30
C LEU A 132 -5.22 16.52 3.03
N PRO A 133 -5.13 16.38 4.37
CA PRO A 133 -4.02 16.95 5.13
C PRO A 133 -2.67 16.35 4.71
N ALA A 134 -1.58 17.09 4.94
CA ALA A 134 -0.26 16.76 4.41
C ALA A 134 0.26 15.38 4.82
N ASP A 135 -0.13 14.88 5.99
CA ASP A 135 0.27 13.60 6.58
C ASP A 135 -0.70 12.43 6.27
N ALA A 136 -1.84 12.68 5.63
CA ALA A 136 -2.85 11.66 5.38
C ALA A 136 -2.31 10.45 4.60
N MET A 137 -1.38 10.65 3.67
CA MET A 137 -0.82 9.54 2.89
C MET A 137 0.14 8.66 3.68
N GLU A 138 0.63 9.10 4.84
CA GLU A 138 1.44 8.23 5.70
C GLU A 138 0.62 7.09 6.31
N SER A 139 -0.66 7.32 6.63
CA SER A 139 -1.53 6.24 7.11
C SER A 139 -1.78 5.22 6.00
N VAL A 140 -2.02 5.68 4.76
CA VAL A 140 -2.18 4.83 3.57
C VAL A 140 -0.92 4.00 3.31
N ILE A 141 0.26 4.61 3.38
CA ILE A 141 1.55 3.91 3.25
C ILE A 141 1.72 2.88 4.36
N THR A 142 1.41 3.23 5.60
CA THR A 142 1.53 2.33 6.74
C THR A 142 0.60 1.12 6.59
N ARG A 143 -0.66 1.34 6.20
CA ARG A 143 -1.63 0.25 5.92
C ARG A 143 -1.19 -0.64 4.77
N PHE A 144 -0.58 -0.06 3.73
CA PHE A 144 0.00 -0.83 2.63
C PHE A 144 1.09 -1.77 3.14
N GLU A 145 1.99 -1.26 3.99
CA GLU A 145 3.08 -2.05 4.55
C GLU A 145 2.54 -3.20 5.42
N THR A 146 1.63 -2.91 6.34
CA THR A 146 1.17 -3.89 7.34
C THR A 146 0.18 -4.90 6.78
N GLU A 147 -0.83 -4.43 6.08
CA GLU A 147 -2.02 -5.22 5.73
C GLU A 147 -2.13 -5.45 4.22
N GLY A 148 -1.51 -4.59 3.41
CA GLY A 148 -1.38 -4.76 1.97
C GLY A 148 -2.20 -3.77 1.14
N PRO A 149 -2.24 -3.98 -0.18
CA PRO A 149 -2.84 -3.02 -1.13
C PRO A 149 -4.33 -2.77 -0.89
N GLU A 150 -5.11 -3.78 -0.53
CA GLU A 150 -6.55 -3.63 -0.29
C GLU A 150 -6.85 -2.79 0.96
N ALA A 151 -6.10 -3.01 2.04
CA ALA A 151 -6.23 -2.21 3.27
C ALA A 151 -5.81 -0.75 3.06
N ALA A 152 -4.76 -0.52 2.26
CA ALA A 152 -4.36 0.83 1.86
C ALA A 152 -5.42 1.53 1.00
N ALA A 153 -6.09 0.79 0.11
CA ALA A 153 -7.18 1.30 -0.71
C ALA A 153 -8.39 1.71 0.15
N LEU A 154 -8.74 0.90 1.15
CA LEU A 154 -9.78 1.22 2.13
C LEU A 154 -9.45 2.50 2.91
N GLU A 155 -8.24 2.59 3.47
CA GLU A 155 -7.79 3.77 4.20
C GLU A 155 -7.84 5.04 3.34
N LEU A 156 -7.42 4.96 2.08
CA LEU A 156 -7.49 6.09 1.16
C LEU A 156 -8.95 6.47 0.82
N GLN A 157 -9.85 5.49 0.68
CA GLN A 157 -11.27 5.78 0.50
C GLN A 157 -11.85 6.51 1.71
N ASP A 158 -11.59 6.03 2.93
CA ASP A 158 -12.09 6.64 4.16
C ASP A 158 -11.63 8.11 4.29
N LEU A 159 -10.37 8.38 3.92
CA LEU A 159 -9.83 9.74 3.87
C LEU A 159 -10.56 10.62 2.84
N LEU A 160 -10.87 10.11 1.66
CA LEU A 160 -11.62 10.85 0.64
C LEU A 160 -13.07 11.10 1.08
N ASP A 161 -13.74 10.10 1.63
CA ASP A 161 -15.12 10.20 2.13
C ASP A 161 -15.24 11.22 3.27
N PHE A 162 -14.23 11.26 4.14
CA PHE A 162 -14.18 12.22 5.24
C PHE A 162 -13.85 13.64 4.77
N TYR A 163 -12.72 13.84 4.10
CA TYR A 163 -12.17 15.17 3.81
C TYR A 163 -12.66 15.77 2.50
N TYR A 164 -12.80 14.98 1.44
CA TYR A 164 -13.21 15.47 0.12
C TYR A 164 -14.72 15.63 0.00
N PHE A 165 -15.50 14.68 0.55
CA PHE A 165 -16.97 14.73 0.50
C PHE A 165 -17.63 15.44 1.69
N LYS A 166 -16.83 16.14 2.52
CA LYS A 166 -17.25 16.98 3.66
C LYS A 166 -18.40 16.35 4.47
N GLY A 167 -18.10 15.24 5.16
CA GLY A 167 -19.04 14.58 6.06
C GLY A 167 -20.05 13.65 5.38
N GLY A 168 -19.62 12.91 4.35
CA GLY A 168 -20.39 11.78 3.80
C GLY A 168 -21.53 12.12 2.85
N ARG A 169 -21.56 13.33 2.28
CA ARG A 169 -22.61 13.72 1.29
C ARG A 169 -22.37 13.18 -0.12
N GLY A 170 -21.26 12.47 -0.31
CA GLY A 170 -20.91 11.76 -1.51
C GLY A 170 -19.87 10.68 -1.20
N HIS A 171 -19.67 9.78 -2.15
CA HIS A 171 -18.65 8.74 -2.09
C HIS A 171 -18.14 8.46 -3.50
N VAL A 172 -16.97 7.80 -3.56
CA VAL A 172 -16.45 7.28 -4.82
C VAL A 172 -17.14 5.96 -5.14
N GLU A 173 -17.83 5.87 -6.28
CA GLU A 173 -18.50 4.64 -6.72
C GLU A 173 -17.55 3.72 -7.51
N GLU A 174 -16.74 4.31 -8.39
CA GLU A 174 -15.94 3.56 -9.35
C GLU A 174 -14.68 4.34 -9.73
N ILE A 175 -13.53 3.68 -9.80
CA ILE A 175 -12.29 4.29 -10.28
C ILE A 175 -12.06 3.87 -11.73
N THR A 176 -11.84 4.86 -12.58
CA THR A 176 -11.63 4.66 -14.02
C THR A 176 -10.15 4.69 -14.38
N ASP A 177 -9.35 5.48 -13.66
CA ASP A 177 -7.90 5.59 -13.91
C ASP A 177 -7.17 6.13 -12.67
N ILE A 178 -5.91 5.73 -12.50
CA ILE A 178 -5.03 6.23 -11.44
C ILE A 178 -3.68 6.63 -12.05
N GLY A 179 -3.38 7.92 -11.93
CA GLY A 179 -2.16 8.54 -12.44
C GLY A 179 -1.31 9.15 -11.32
N TYR A 180 -0.10 9.57 -11.69
CA TYR A 180 0.90 10.16 -10.79
C TYR A 180 1.64 11.32 -11.46
#